data_AF-A0A7S1LHG6-F1
#
_entry.id   AF-A0A7S1LHG6-F1
#
_cell.length_a   1.000
_cell.length_b   1.000
_cell.length_c   1.000
_cell.angle_alpha   90.00
_cell.angle_beta   90.00
_cell.angle_gamma   90.00
#
_symmetry.space_group_name_H-M   'P 1'
#
loop_
_entity.id
_entity.type
_entity.pdbx_description
1 polymer ?
#
loop_
_entity_poly.entity_id
_entity_poly.type
_entity_poly.pdbx_seq_one_letter_code
_entity_poly.pdbx_strand_id
1 'polypeptide(L)'
;RGLKPNIRTYTAAIVACAFGGHWEWALTLWHEMHERGMTPDYVAYDAVITTCARGEQWDWVIHLLDKMIGRGIKVGHSSYMTGMGACAHKRDWERALWLMDT
;
A
#
# COMPACT_ATOMS: atom_id res chain seq x y z
N ARG A 1 17.19 25.83 -3.18
CA ARG A 1 17.28 24.90 -2.01
C ARG A 1 16.59 23.60 -2.39
N GLY A 2 17.30 22.65 -3.02
CA GLY A 2 16.72 21.39 -3.49
C GLY A 2 17.16 20.26 -2.59
N LEU A 3 16.37 19.93 -1.57
CA LEU A 3 16.55 18.67 -0.86
C LEU A 3 16.15 17.56 -1.82
N LYS A 4 17.09 16.68 -2.18
CA LYS A 4 16.76 15.48 -2.96
C LYS A 4 15.70 14.70 -2.17
N PRO A 5 14.52 14.43 -2.76
CA PRO A 5 13.50 13.62 -2.12
C PRO A 5 14.13 12.28 -1.71
N ASN A 6 13.95 11.90 -0.44
CA ASN A 6 14.36 10.61 0.08
C ASN A 6 13.12 9.77 0.41
N ILE A 7 13.34 8.52 0.83
CA ILE A 7 12.26 7.60 1.21
C ILE A 7 11.24 8.26 2.14
N ARG A 8 11.70 8.95 3.18
CA ARG A 8 10.82 9.63 4.15
C ARG A 8 10.00 10.76 3.51
N THR A 9 10.57 11.50 2.56
CA THR A 9 9.84 12.55 1.82
C THR A 9 8.71 11.94 0.98
N TYR A 10 8.98 10.84 0.28
CA TYR A 10 7.96 10.12 -0.49
C TYR A 10 6.89 9.52 0.42
N THR A 11 7.28 8.83 1.49
CA THR A 11 6.34 8.26 2.47
C THR A 11 5.42 9.35 3.04
N ALA A 12 5.97 10.51 3.43
CA ALA A 12 5.16 11.62 3.94
C ALA A 12 4.19 12.17 2.88
N ALA A 13 4.62 12.30 1.62
CA ALA A 13 3.77 12.75 0.54
C ALA A 13 2.64 11.75 0.22
N ILE A 14 2.96 10.45 0.19
CA ILE A 14 1.98 9.36 0.03
C ILE A 14 0.95 9.39 1.16
N VAL A 15 1.39 9.53 2.41
CA VAL A 15 0.49 9.63 3.58
C VAL A 15 -0.41 10.87 3.47
N ALA A 16 0.12 12.01 3.00
CA ALA A 16 -0.71 13.20 2.78
C ALA A 16 -1.78 12.95 1.69
N CYS A 17 -1.42 12.29 0.59
CA CYS A 17 -2.37 11.85 -0.43
C CYS A 17 -3.41 10.88 0.14
N ALA A 18 -3.01 10.01 1.07
CA ALA A 18 -3.88 9.08 1.80
C ALA A 18 -4.98 9.80 2.58
N PHE A 19 -4.61 10.86 3.30
CA PHE A 19 -5.56 11.68 4.06
C PHE A 19 -6.49 12.47 3.15
N GLY A 20 -6.02 12.91 1.99
CA GLY A 20 -6.81 13.61 0.97
C GLY A 20 -7.69 12.72 0.09
N GLY A 21 -7.58 11.39 0.18
CA GLY A 21 -8.33 10.46 -0.69
C GLY A 21 -7.84 10.42 -2.14
N HIS A 22 -6.63 10.93 -2.40
CA HIS A 22 -6.05 11.05 -3.74
C HIS A 22 -5.16 9.84 -4.06
N TRP A 23 -5.79 8.70 -4.34
CA TRP A 23 -5.09 7.42 -4.56
C TRP A 23 -4.25 7.40 -5.84
N GLU A 24 -4.65 8.14 -6.87
CA GLU A 24 -3.91 8.27 -8.14
C GLU A 24 -2.53 8.89 -7.90
N TRP A 25 -2.51 9.95 -7.08
CA TRP A 25 -1.28 10.65 -6.71
C TRP A 25 -0.40 9.78 -5.79
N ALA A 26 -1.00 9.05 -4.86
CA ALA A 26 -0.27 8.11 -4.01
C ALA A 26 0.43 7.02 -4.83
N LEU A 27 -0.25 6.43 -5.83
CA LEU A 27 0.33 5.46 -6.75
C LEU A 27 1.42 6.07 -7.63
N THR A 28 1.23 7.30 -8.11
CA THR A 28 2.23 8.00 -8.91
C THR A 28 3.54 8.17 -8.12
N LEU A 29 3.44 8.65 -6.88
CA LEU A 29 4.59 8.80 -5.98
C LEU A 29 5.23 7.45 -5.62
N TRP A 30 4.42 6.41 -5.46
CA TRP A 30 4.90 5.05 -5.23
C TRP A 30 5.72 4.51 -6.41
N HIS A 31 5.24 4.70 -7.64
CA HIS A 31 5.96 4.32 -8.84
C HIS A 31 7.26 5.09 -9.00
N GLU A 32 7.23 6.40 -8.81
CA GLU A 32 8.42 7.26 -8.89
C GLU A 32 9.49 6.85 -7.86
N MET A 33 9.07 6.51 -6.64
CA MET A 33 9.95 5.99 -5.60
C MET A 33 10.66 4.70 -6.06
N HIS A 34 9.94 3.80 -6.70
CA HIS A 34 10.49 2.57 -7.27
C HIS A 34 11.42 2.81 -8.46
N GLU A 35 11.07 3.69 -9.39
CA GLU A 35 11.90 4.06 -10.55
C GLU A 35 13.24 4.67 -10.13
N ARG A 36 13.23 5.39 -9.01
CA ARG A 36 14.46 5.95 -8.40
C ARG A 36 15.27 4.90 -7.64
N GLY A 37 14.90 3.62 -7.70
CA GLY A 37 15.59 2.53 -7.02
C GLY A 37 15.48 2.58 -5.49
N MET A 38 14.52 3.34 -4.95
CA MET A 38 14.32 3.38 -3.51
C MET A 38 13.59 2.12 -3.06
N THR A 39 13.95 1.62 -1.88
CA THR A 39 13.26 0.50 -1.25
C THR A 39 12.20 1.04 -0.32
N PRO A 40 10.90 0.86 -0.61
CA PRO A 40 9.84 1.29 0.29
C PRO A 40 9.88 0.53 1.60
N ASP A 41 9.73 1.26 2.70
CA ASP A 41 9.62 0.68 4.02
C ASP A 41 8.17 0.24 4.30
N TYR A 42 7.98 -0.44 5.42
CA TYR A 42 6.65 -0.86 5.89
C TYR A 42 5.62 0.28 5.89
N VAL A 43 6.04 1.49 6.28
CA VAL A 43 5.14 2.65 6.39
C VAL A 43 4.69 3.11 5.01
N ALA A 44 5.59 3.14 4.02
CA ALA A 44 5.23 3.45 2.64
C ALA A 44 4.21 2.46 2.07
N TYR A 45 4.42 1.15 2.29
CA TYR A 45 3.48 0.12 1.88
C TYR A 45 2.10 0.29 2.53
N ASP A 46 2.06 0.42 3.86
CA ASP A 46 0.80 0.55 4.61
C ASP A 46 0.01 1.81 4.19
N ALA A 47 0.72 2.92 3.93
CA ALA A 47 0.12 4.15 3.45
C ALA A 47 -0.51 4.00 2.06
N VAL A 48 0.21 3.40 1.09
CA VAL A 48 -0.34 3.18 -0.27
C VAL A 48 -1.51 2.20 -0.22
N ILE A 49 -1.41 1.10 0.53
CA ILE A 49 -2.48 0.11 0.69
C ILE A 49 -3.75 0.77 1.24
N THR A 50 -3.62 1.51 2.33
CA THR A 50 -4.74 2.22 2.97
C THR A 50 -5.37 3.22 1.99
N THR A 51 -4.56 3.94 1.22
CA THR A 51 -5.06 4.90 0.22
C THR A 51 -5.80 4.21 -0.91
N CYS A 52 -5.22 3.14 -1.47
CA CYS A 52 -5.82 2.36 -2.56
C CYS A 52 -7.16 1.78 -2.13
N ALA A 53 -7.26 1.27 -0.91
CA ALA A 53 -8.51 0.75 -0.39
C ALA A 53 -9.59 1.82 -0.20
N ARG A 54 -9.23 3.01 0.28
CA ARG A 54 -10.17 4.14 0.36
C ARG A 54 -10.64 4.60 -1.03
N GLY A 55 -9.80 4.44 -2.05
CA GLY A 55 -10.14 4.66 -3.46
C GLY A 55 -10.79 3.45 -4.14
N GLU A 56 -11.16 2.40 -3.38
CA GLU A 56 -11.74 1.15 -3.89
C GLU A 56 -10.88 0.45 -4.96
N GLN A 57 -9.58 0.72 -4.97
CA GLN A 57 -8.59 0.09 -5.85
C GLN A 57 -8.13 -1.24 -5.27
N TRP A 58 -9.06 -2.19 -5.18
CA TRP A 58 -8.86 -3.49 -4.52
C TRP A 58 -7.79 -4.36 -5.19
N ASP A 59 -7.62 -4.25 -6.51
CA ASP A 59 -6.52 -4.91 -7.24
C ASP A 59 -5.15 -4.48 -6.74
N TRP A 60 -4.97 -3.18 -6.54
CA TRP A 60 -3.72 -2.62 -6.04
C TRP A 60 -3.47 -3.02 -4.59
N VAL A 61 -4.51 -3.03 -3.76
CA VAL A 61 -4.43 -3.48 -2.36
C VAL A 61 -3.88 -4.91 -2.30
N ILE A 62 -4.45 -5.83 -3.06
CA ILE A 62 -4.03 -7.23 -3.10
C ILE A 62 -2.59 -7.35 -3.62
N HIS A 63 -2.27 -6.68 -4.73
CA HIS A 63 -0.93 -6.73 -5.31
C HIS A 63 0.16 -6.23 -4.34
N LEU A 64 -0.14 -5.17 -3.58
CA LEU A 64 0.79 -4.60 -2.61
C LEU A 64 0.95 -5.49 -1.38
N LEU A 65 -0.13 -6.12 -0.91
CA LEU A 65 -0.08 -7.10 0.18
C LEU A 65 0.76 -8.33 -0.20
N ASP A 66 0.54 -8.89 -1.39
CA ASP A 66 1.35 -10.01 -1.91
C ASP A 66 2.84 -9.64 -1.97
N LYS A 67 3.15 -8.41 -2.38
CA LYS A 67 4.53 -7.89 -2.38
C LYS A 67 5.12 -7.73 -0.98
N MET A 68 4.34 -7.28 0.01
CA MET A 68 4.81 -7.20 1.40
C MET A 68 5.14 -8.59 1.93
N ILE A 69 4.23 -9.55 1.74
CA ILE A 69 4.38 -10.92 2.21
C ILE A 69 5.56 -11.61 1.51
N GLY A 70 5.66 -11.48 0.19
CA GLY A 70 6.77 -12.03 -0.59
C GLY A 70 8.14 -11.44 -0.24
N ARG A 71 8.17 -10.24 0.36
CA ARG A 71 9.40 -9.62 0.90
C ARG A 71 9.66 -9.95 2.37
N GLY A 72 8.80 -10.73 3.02
CA GLY A 72 8.87 -11.01 4.45
C GLY A 72 8.60 -9.78 5.32
N ILE A 73 7.96 -8.74 4.78
CA ILE A 73 7.55 -7.57 5.54
C ILE A 73 6.26 -7.96 6.26
N LYS A 74 6.29 -7.93 7.60
CA LYS A 74 5.13 -8.26 8.42
C LYS A 74 3.97 -7.32 8.07
N VAL A 75 2.85 -7.90 7.65
CA VAL A 75 1.62 -7.15 7.36
C VAL A 75 1.07 -6.60 8.68
N GLY A 76 0.74 -5.31 8.70
CA GLY A 76 0.15 -4.67 9.86
C GLY A 76 -1.31 -5.02 10.03
N HIS A 77 -1.84 -4.84 11.25
CA HIS A 77 -3.26 -5.03 11.52
C HIS A 77 -4.16 -4.16 10.61
N SER A 78 -3.71 -2.93 10.28
CA SER A 78 -4.43 -2.02 9.37
C SER A 78 -4.49 -2.57 7.94
N SER A 79 -3.33 -2.84 7.33
CA SER A 79 -3.22 -3.38 5.97
C SER A 79 -3.93 -4.73 5.83
N TYR A 80 -3.93 -5.54 6.89
CA TYR A 80 -4.65 -6.80 6.97
C TYR A 80 -6.18 -6.63 6.91
N MET A 81 -6.76 -5.78 7.77
CA MET A 81 -8.20 -5.48 7.73
C MET A 81 -8.62 -4.90 6.37
N THR A 82 -7.76 -4.06 5.81
CA THR A 82 -7.96 -3.47 4.49
C THR A 82 -7.98 -4.53 3.38
N GLY A 83 -7.08 -5.52 3.42
CA GLY A 83 -7.07 -6.66 2.50
C GLY A 83 -8.31 -7.54 2.62
N MET A 84 -8.82 -7.77 3.83
CA MET A 84 -10.07 -8.49 4.03
C MET A 84 -11.26 -7.76 3.39
N GLY A 85 -11.33 -6.43 3.54
CA GLY A 85 -12.33 -5.61 2.84
C GLY A 85 -12.24 -5.77 1.32
N ALA A 86 -11.03 -5.75 0.77
CA ALA A 86 -10.78 -5.98 -0.65
C ALA A 86 -11.29 -7.35 -1.12
N CYS A 87 -11.01 -8.41 -0.35
CA CYS A 87 -11.46 -9.76 -0.67
C CYS A 87 -12.98 -9.90 -0.60
N ALA A 88 -13.63 -9.24 0.37
CA ALA A 88 -15.09 -9.20 0.47
C ALA A 88 -15.73 -8.55 -0.76
N HIS A 89 -15.17 -7.42 -1.24
CA HIS A 89 -15.63 -6.76 -2.46
C HIS A 89 -15.43 -7.60 -3.71
N LYS A 90 -14.33 -8.35 -3.80
CA LYS A 90 -14.05 -9.25 -4.92
C LYS A 90 -14.73 -10.61 -4.85
N ARG A 91 -15.46 -10.91 -3.77
CA ARG A 91 -15.99 -12.25 -3.45
C ARG A 91 -14.91 -13.35 -3.42
N ASP A 92 -13.68 -12.95 -3.16
CA ASP A 92 -12.49 -13.80 -3.21
C ASP A 92 -12.18 -14.33 -1.80
N TRP A 93 -13.13 -15.09 -1.24
CA TRP A 93 -13.09 -15.54 0.15
C TRP A 93 -11.93 -16.50 0.45
N GLU A 94 -11.44 -17.22 -0.56
CA GLU A 94 -10.27 -18.11 -0.45
C GLU A 94 -9.01 -17.32 -0.07
N ARG A 95 -8.81 -16.14 -0.68
CA ARG A 95 -7.71 -15.24 -0.32
C ARG A 95 -7.88 -14.64 1.06
N ALA A 96 -9.11 -14.31 1.45
CA ALA A 96 -9.38 -13.82 2.80
C ALA A 96 -9.01 -14.87 3.87
N LEU A 97 -9.26 -16.16 3.57
CA LEU A 97 -8.88 -17.27 4.45
C LEU A 97 -7.37 -17.48 4.48
N TRP A 98 -6.69 -17.37 3.35
CA TRP A 98 -5.23 -17.47 3.30
C TRP A 98 -4.55 -16.34 4.08
N LEU A 99 -5.04 -15.11 3.95
CA LEU A 99 -4.56 -13.98 4.74
C LEU A 99 -4.73 -14.24 6.25
N MET A 100 -5.84 -14.85 6.68
CA MET A 100 -6.13 -15.18 8.09
C MET A 100 -5.12 -16.13 8.74
N ASP A 101 -4.48 -16.99 7.94
CA ASP A 101 -3.62 -18.08 8.44
C ASP A 101 -2.11 -17.70 8.45
N THR A 102 -1.78 -16.49 8.00
CA THR A 102 -0.42 -15.89 8.02
C THR A 102 -0.17 -14.97 9.21
#